data_AF-A0A4Q1K0J9-F1
#
_entry.id   AF-A0A4Q1K0J9-F1
#
_cell.length_a   1.000
_cell.length_b   1.000
_cell.length_c   1.000
_cell.angle_alpha   90.00
_cell.angle_beta   90.00
_cell.angle_gamma   90.00
#
_symmetry.space_group_name_H-M   'P 1'
#
loop_
_entity.id
_entity.type
_entity.pdbx_description
1 polymer ?
#
loop_
_entity_poly.entity_id
_entity_poly.type
_entity_poly.pdbx_seq_one_letter_code
_entity_poly.pdbx_strand_id
1 'polypeptide(L)' 'MTHKDKLEELCQDFAKKLQAYVKGDDLISKINGFGDVLELEHYQKAYQEFQNASNDYHNFAFYIIKNKIDLDTEFLN' A
#
# COMPACT_ATOMS: atom_id res chain seq x y z
N MET A 1 19.84 0.99 -7.03
CA MET A 1 18.36 0.98 -7.07
C MET A 1 17.93 2.31 -7.66
N THR A 2 17.24 2.29 -8.79
CA THR A 2 16.73 3.49 -9.47
C THR A 2 15.44 3.98 -8.81
N HIS A 3 14.98 5.19 -9.13
CA HIS A 3 13.65 5.62 -8.67
C HIS A 3 12.55 4.78 -9.32
N LYS A 4 12.77 4.26 -10.54
CA LYS A 4 11.87 3.31 -11.20
C LYS A 4 11.74 2.02 -10.41
N ASP A 5 12.86 1.41 -10.01
CA ASP A 5 12.86 0.19 -9.19
C ASP A 5 12.13 0.42 -7.86
N LYS A 6 12.39 1.57 -7.22
CA LYS A 6 11.76 1.90 -5.94
C LYS A 6 10.27 2.15 -6.08
N LEU A 7 9.85 2.83 -7.15
CA LEU A 7 8.43 3.05 -7.42
C LEU A 7 7.69 1.73 -7.68
N GLU A 8 8.32 0.81 -8.43
CA GLU A 8 7.76 -0.52 -8.67
C GLU A 8 7.66 -1.33 -7.37
N GLU A 9 8.69 -1.33 -6.54
CA GLU A 9 8.68 -1.98 -5.22
C GLU A 9 7.52 -1.46 -4.35
N LEU A 10 7.37 -0.14 -4.24
CA LEU A 10 6.29 0.48 -3.46
C LEU A 10 4.90 0.19 -4.05
N CYS A 11 4.78 0.14 -5.37
CA CYS A 11 3.53 -0.22 -6.05
C CYS A 11 3.14 -1.69 -5.75
N GLN A 12 4.09 -2.61 -5.79
CA GLN A 12 3.88 -4.01 -5.48
C GLN A 12 3.50 -4.22 -4.00
N ASP A 13 4.17 -3.54 -3.07
CA ASP A 13 3.83 -3.62 -1.65
C ASP A 13 2.42 -3.04 -1.38
N PHE A 14 2.12 -1.86 -1.93
CA PHE A 14 0.79 -1.26 -1.86
C PHE A 14 -0.31 -2.22 -2.36
N ALA A 15 -0.12 -2.82 -3.53
CA ALA A 15 -1.09 -3.76 -4.10
C ALA A 15 -1.31 -4.99 -3.19
N LYS A 16 -0.23 -5.52 -2.62
CA LYS A 16 -0.29 -6.66 -1.69
C LYS A 16 -1.05 -6.30 -0.40
N LYS A 17 -0.78 -5.14 0.19
CA LYS A 17 -1.46 -4.68 1.42
C LYS A 17 -2.92 -4.31 1.17
N LEU A 18 -3.23 -3.69 0.03
CA LEU A 18 -4.60 -3.44 -0.41
C LEU A 18 -5.39 -4.74 -0.52
N GLN A 19 -4.82 -5.78 -1.13
CA GLN A 19 -5.51 -7.07 -1.24
C GLN A 19 -5.80 -7.70 0.13
N ALA A 20 -4.86 -7.61 1.08
CA ALA A 20 -5.06 -8.11 2.44
C ALA A 20 -6.17 -7.34 3.18
N TYR A 21 -6.16 -6.01 3.06
CA TYR A 21 -7.20 -5.14 3.62
C TYR A 21 -8.59 -5.46 3.04
N VAL A 22 -8.73 -5.53 1.70
CA VAL A 22 -10.01 -5.81 1.03
C VAL A 22 -10.57 -7.17 1.45
N LYS A 23 -9.70 -8.20 1.60
CA LYS A 23 -10.12 -9.51 2.12
C LYS A 23 -10.62 -9.41 3.56
N GLY A 24 -9.93 -8.64 4.41
CA GLY A 24 -10.36 -8.40 5.78
C GLY A 24 -11.70 -7.66 5.86
N ASP A 25 -11.88 -6.62 5.05
CA ASP A 25 -13.10 -5.82 4.97
C ASP A 25 -14.32 -6.67 4.54
N ASP A 26 -14.15 -7.54 3.55
CA ASP A 26 -15.19 -8.48 3.11
C ASP A 26 -15.54 -9.52 4.20
N LEU A 27 -14.57 -9.96 5.00
CA LEU A 27 -14.82 -10.88 6.11
C LEU A 27 -15.58 -10.20 7.25
N ILE A 28 -15.13 -9.01 7.69
CA ILE A 28 -15.77 -8.27 8.78
C ILE A 28 -17.18 -7.80 8.39
N SER A 29 -17.40 -7.38 7.13
CA SER A 29 -18.72 -6.95 6.67
C SER A 29 -19.77 -8.07 6.64
N LYS A 30 -19.35 -9.34 6.70
CA LYS A 30 -20.23 -10.52 6.75
C LYS A 30 -20.57 -10.96 8.18
N ILE A 31 -19.95 -10.37 9.19
CA ILE A 31 -20.20 -10.70 10.59
C ILE A 31 -21.54 -10.08 11.01
N ASN A 32 -22.56 -10.93 11.19
CA ASN A 32 -23.84 -10.55 11.79
C ASN A 32 -23.81 -10.83 13.30
N GLY A 33 -23.46 -9.82 14.12
CA GLY A 33 -23.46 -9.92 15.59
C GLY A 33 -22.13 -9.51 16.22
N PHE A 34 -21.78 -10.10 17.37
CA PHE A 34 -20.48 -9.89 17.99
C PHE A 34 -19.41 -10.63 17.18
N GLY A 35 -18.54 -9.88 16.50
CA GLY A 35 -17.41 -10.44 15.76
C GLY A 35 -16.35 -11.03 16.67
N ASP A 36 -15.59 -11.97 16.14
CA ASP A 36 -14.40 -12.47 16.82
C ASP A 36 -13.39 -11.32 16.98
N VAL A 37 -12.98 -11.05 18.21
CA VAL A 37 -12.02 -10.00 18.54
C VAL A 37 -10.72 -10.19 17.77
N LEU A 38 -10.29 -11.43 17.55
CA LEU A 38 -9.08 -11.74 16.78
C LEU A 38 -9.24 -11.37 15.30
N GLU A 39 -10.42 -11.57 14.72
CA GLU A 39 -10.69 -11.17 13.33
C GLU A 39 -10.70 -9.64 13.19
N LEU A 40 -11.28 -8.93 14.16
CA LEU A 40 -11.25 -7.46 14.21
C LEU A 40 -9.83 -6.92 14.37
N GLU A 41 -9.00 -7.53 15.22
CA GLU A 41 -7.59 -7.17 15.39
C GLU A 41 -6.79 -7.39 14.10
N HIS A 42 -7.01 -8.53 13.42
CA HIS A 42 -6.37 -8.81 12.14
C HIS A 42 -6.79 -7.80 11.05
N TYR A 43 -8.08 -7.46 10.99
CA TYR A 43 -8.57 -6.43 10.08
C TYR A 43 -7.93 -5.07 10.37
N GLN A 44 -7.91 -4.66 11.64
CA GLN A 44 -7.33 -3.37 12.04
C GLN A 44 -5.83 -3.30 11.70
N LYS A 45 -5.09 -4.39 11.89
CA LYS A 45 -3.70 -4.49 11.47
C LYS A 45 -3.54 -4.38 9.95
N ALA A 46 -4.36 -5.10 9.18
CA ALA A 46 -4.33 -5.04 7.72
C ALA A 46 -4.65 -3.62 7.20
N TYR A 47 -5.59 -2.93 7.83
CA TYR A 47 -5.91 -1.53 7.52
C TYR A 47 -4.73 -0.59 7.80
N GLN A 48 -4.07 -0.70 8.95
CA GLN A 48 -2.89 0.10 9.27
C GLN A 48 -1.74 -0.14 8.29
N GLU A 49 -1.46 -1.40 7.95
CA GLU A 49 -0.43 -1.74 6.97
C GLU A 49 -0.75 -1.19 5.58
N PHE A 50 -2.02 -1.26 5.15
CA PHE A 50 -2.48 -0.64 3.91
C PHE A 50 -2.30 0.88 3.92
N GLN A 51 -2.68 1.56 4.99
CA GLN A 51 -2.50 3.01 5.10
C GLN A 51 -1.03 3.42 5.01
N ASN A 52 -0.14 2.69 5.69
CA ASN A 52 1.29 2.96 5.65
C ASN A 52 1.85 2.78 4.24
N ALA A 53 1.57 1.63 3.59
CA ALA A 53 2.01 1.38 2.22
C ALA A 53 1.45 2.39 1.21
N SER A 54 0.19 2.81 1.40
CA SER A 54 -0.44 3.86 0.60
C SER A 54 0.30 5.19 0.77
N ASN A 55 0.60 5.60 2.00
CA ASN A 55 1.33 6.84 2.28
C ASN A 55 2.72 6.80 1.66
N ASP A 56 3.46 5.70 1.81
CA ASP A 56 4.81 5.55 1.27
C ASP A 56 4.82 5.64 -0.26
N TYR A 57 3.90 4.93 -0.92
CA TYR A 57 3.73 5.01 -2.37
C TYR A 57 3.40 6.44 -2.83
N HIS A 58 2.37 7.07 -2.24
CA HIS A 58 1.93 8.40 -2.66
C HIS A 58 2.98 9.48 -2.38
N ASN A 59 3.68 9.41 -1.24
CA ASN A 59 4.75 10.35 -0.90
C ASN A 59 5.89 10.25 -1.92
N PHE A 60 6.28 9.05 -2.31
CA PHE A 60 7.35 8.84 -3.28
C PHE A 60 6.93 9.24 -4.70
N ALA A 61 5.71 8.89 -5.12
CA ALA A 61 5.15 9.33 -6.40
C ALA A 61 5.05 10.86 -6.47
N PHE A 62 4.61 11.51 -5.38
CA PHE A 62 4.57 12.96 -5.30
C PHE A 62 5.97 13.58 -5.37
N TYR A 63 6.98 12.98 -4.73
CA TYR A 63 8.38 13.39 -4.84
C TYR A 63 8.87 13.34 -6.30
N ILE A 64 8.58 12.26 -7.05
CA ILE A 64 8.93 12.13 -8.48
C ILE A 64 8.30 13.27 -9.28
N ILE A 65 6.98 13.46 -9.14
CA ILE A 65 6.22 14.48 -9.90
C ILE A 65 6.72 15.89 -9.58
N LYS A 66 6.88 16.21 -8.29
CA LYS A 66 7.32 17.53 -7.82
C LYS A 66 8.70 17.90 -8.35
N ASN A 67 9.61 16.93 -8.40
CA ASN A 67 10.98 17.13 -8.86
C ASN A 67 11.17 16.90 -10.36
N LYS A 68 10.10 16.56 -11.10
CA LYS A 68 10.13 16.25 -12.54
C LYS A 68 11.17 15.19 -12.88
N ILE A 69 11.28 14.17 -12.02
CA ILE A 69 12.21 13.06 -12.23
C ILE A 69 11.72 12.24 -13.41
N ASP A 70 12.58 12.08 -14.40
CA ASP A 70 12.33 11.22 -15.54
C ASP A 70 12.84 9.81 -15.24
N LEU A 71 11.89 8.89 -15.07
CA LEU A 71 12.14 7.52 -14.67
C LEU A 71 12.77 6.67 -15.78
N ASP A 72 12.75 7.13 -17.03
CA ASP A 72 13.28 6.39 -18.17
C ASP A 72 14.68 6.86 -18.59
N THR A 73 15.08 8.08 -18.21
CA THR A 73 16.39 8.67 -18.55
C THR A 73 17.40 8.72 -17.40
N GLU A 74 17.05 8.17 -16.22
CA GLU A 74 17.93 8.04 -15.05
C GLU A 74 19.26 7.29 -15.31
N PHE A 75 19.39 6.64 -16.47
CA PHE A 75 20.57 5.90 -16.89
C PHE A 75 21.64 6.75 -17.60
N LEU A 76 21.42 8.05 -17.85
CA LEU A 76 22.28 8.88 -18.70
C LEU A 76 23.26 9.82 -17.97
N ASN A 77 23.43 9.68 -16.65
CA ASN A 77 24.46 10.44 -15.90
C ASN A 77 25.45 9.52 -15.18
#